data_AF-A0A3B0C751-F1
#
_entry.id   AF-A0A3B0C751-F1
#
_cell.length_a   1.000
_cell.length_b   1.000
_cell.length_c   1.000
_cell.angle_alpha   90.00
_cell.angle_beta   90.00
_cell.angle_gamma   90.00
#
_symmetry.space_group_name_H-M   'P 1'
#
loop_
_entity.id
_entity.type
_entity.pdbx_description
1 polymer ?
#
loop_
_entity_poly.entity_id
_entity_poly.type
_entity_poly.pdbx_seq_one_letter_code
_entity_poly.pdbx_strand_id
1 'polypeptide(L)'
;MKRSMYIQGYGKQVIISTVLAAIFLTLSLGYLKMDGNLKTDDKEVFLPPGNLAMAEELKSLAENADPANNYMLNEARAVYYYKNHIRTGKNDSLSLKLYTHYLEELINAGFVEKAITEIESHLTDQKETEVTSLNKELYDLLGLAYLQKGEEENCVEHHTVKSCIIPIEKEGLHHDTSSAEKAILIYTKLLKAFPEDLQARWLLNLAYMTLGDYPEGVPKNVRIPNIAKTKTTVFPEFRDVAMQLGVHTTGLAGGVVSEDFDNDGLLDIMVSSYGLNDPLRLFRNTGKGKFEDISQAAGIKGLTGGLNLLQADYNNDGFSDVLVLRGAWLGDYGKFPNSLLRNNGDGTFTDVTREAGLLSYFPSQTAAWADFNKDGFLDLFIGNESPNNPHPCELYVNKGDGTFEEVARHVGISVVGVIKGAAWGDINNDGLPDLYLSDLSGNNRLFLNRCGTSRSSWQFVEIAAISGVQEP
;
A
#
# COMPACT_ATOMS: atom_id res chain seq x y z
N MET A 1 2.79 16.92 15.82
CA MET A 1 2.38 15.73 15.05
C MET A 1 3.52 14.73 15.10
N LYS A 2 3.33 13.57 15.73
CA LYS A 2 4.31 12.48 15.71
C LYS A 2 4.29 11.88 14.30
N ARG A 3 5.35 12.08 13.50
CA ARG A 3 5.54 11.40 12.21
C ARG A 3 5.98 9.96 12.53
N SER A 4 5.12 8.98 12.26
CA SER A 4 5.53 7.57 12.20
C SER A 4 6.20 7.36 10.84
N MET A 5 7.49 7.00 10.87
CA MET A 5 8.29 6.76 9.69
C MET A 5 8.02 5.32 9.21
N TYR A 6 7.31 5.17 8.10
CA TYR A 6 7.22 3.92 7.36
C TYR A 6 8.39 3.89 6.37
N ILE A 7 9.30 2.93 6.54
CA ILE A 7 10.35 2.64 5.56
C ILE A 7 9.67 1.82 4.45
N GLN A 8 9.59 2.38 3.25
CA GLN A 8 9.04 1.72 2.06
C GLN A 8 10.21 1.45 1.09
N GLY A 9 10.42 0.18 0.75
CA GLY A 9 11.35 -0.21 -0.32
C GLY A 9 10.68 0.02 -1.68
N TYR A 10 11.31 0.80 -2.55
CA TYR A 10 10.77 1.16 -3.87
C TYR A 10 11.51 0.43 -5.00
N GLY A 11 10.75 -0.02 -6.01
CA GLY A 11 11.26 -0.65 -7.22
C GLY A 11 11.66 0.41 -8.26
N LYS A 12 12.90 0.35 -8.74
CA LYS A 12 13.43 1.18 -9.83
C LYS A 12 12.74 0.84 -11.16
N GLN A 13 12.16 1.84 -11.83
CA GLN A 13 12.16 1.88 -13.29
C GLN A 13 13.32 2.77 -13.75
N VAL A 14 14.27 2.16 -14.46
CA VAL A 14 15.44 2.83 -15.03
C VAL A 14 14.99 3.63 -16.26
N ILE A 15 15.01 4.96 -16.17
CA ILE A 15 15.08 5.83 -17.35
C ILE A 15 16.31 6.74 -17.18
N ILE A 16 17.22 6.62 -18.14
CA ILE A 16 18.51 7.32 -18.22
C ILE A 16 18.30 8.83 -18.17
N SER A 17 19.09 9.50 -17.32
CA SER A 17 18.97 10.93 -17.00
C SER A 17 19.47 11.86 -18.12
N THR A 18 18.69 12.94 -18.31
CA THR A 18 19.06 14.35 -18.51
C THR A 18 20.10 14.76 -19.58
N VAL A 19 19.60 15.32 -20.68
CA VAL A 19 19.90 16.66 -21.25
C VAL A 19 19.06 16.77 -22.53
N LEU A 20 18.01 17.61 -22.53
CA LEU A 20 17.34 18.28 -23.68
C LEU A 20 15.84 18.56 -23.42
N ALA A 21 15.55 19.47 -22.49
CA ALA A 21 14.23 20.09 -22.37
C ALA A 21 13.97 21.18 -23.44
N ALA A 22 14.55 21.06 -24.64
CA ALA A 22 14.41 22.06 -25.71
C ALA A 22 14.23 21.49 -27.14
N ILE A 23 14.12 20.16 -27.31
CA ILE A 23 13.84 19.51 -28.61
C ILE A 23 12.67 18.54 -28.47
N PHE A 24 11.56 19.01 -27.90
CA PHE A 24 10.33 18.21 -27.77
C PHE A 24 9.15 18.74 -28.60
N LEU A 25 9.42 19.54 -29.64
CA LEU A 25 8.36 20.04 -30.53
C LEU A 25 8.53 19.74 -32.03
N THR A 26 9.54 18.98 -32.48
CA THR A 26 9.76 18.78 -33.94
C THR A 26 10.20 17.41 -34.43
N LEU A 27 10.32 16.36 -33.61
CA LEU A 27 10.72 15.03 -34.11
C LEU A 27 9.81 13.92 -33.57
N SER A 28 8.54 13.98 -33.96
CA SER A 28 7.53 12.91 -33.79
C SER A 28 7.45 11.95 -34.98
N LEU A 29 8.43 11.92 -35.89
CA LEU A 29 8.44 10.94 -36.98
C LEU A 29 9.87 10.44 -37.26
N GLY A 30 10.08 9.17 -36.96
CA GLY A 30 11.15 8.36 -37.55
C GLY A 30 12.31 8.07 -36.61
N TYR A 31 12.24 6.98 -35.86
CA TYR A 31 13.36 6.03 -35.76
C TYR A 31 12.81 4.63 -35.43
N LEU A 32 12.69 3.83 -36.49
CA LEU A 32 12.58 2.38 -36.44
C LEU A 32 14.01 1.79 -36.38
N LYS A 33 14.15 0.72 -35.59
CA LYS A 33 15.02 -0.48 -35.78
C LYS A 33 16.49 -0.50 -35.30
N MET A 34 16.77 -1.64 -34.64
CA MET A 34 18.02 -2.37 -34.30
C MET A 34 18.59 -2.12 -32.90
N ASP A 35 18.92 -3.11 -32.06
CA ASP A 35 18.69 -4.56 -31.97
C ASP A 35 19.10 -5.01 -30.55
N GLY A 36 18.46 -6.03 -29.98
CA GLY A 36 18.88 -6.64 -28.71
C GLY A 36 17.86 -7.58 -28.10
N ASN A 37 17.74 -8.79 -28.65
CA ASN A 37 16.92 -9.93 -28.21
C ASN A 37 16.51 -9.98 -26.72
N LEU A 38 15.30 -9.50 -26.43
CA LEU A 38 14.38 -10.12 -25.48
C LEU A 38 13.13 -10.45 -26.29
N LYS A 39 12.88 -11.73 -26.55
CA LYS A 39 11.57 -12.16 -27.05
C LYS A 39 10.59 -11.98 -25.89
N THR A 40 9.96 -10.81 -25.80
CA THR A 40 8.64 -10.73 -25.15
C THR A 40 7.69 -11.43 -26.10
N ASP A 41 7.14 -12.55 -25.64
CA ASP A 41 6.01 -13.20 -26.30
C ASP A 41 4.79 -12.29 -26.03
N ASP A 42 4.76 -11.11 -26.66
CA ASP A 42 3.63 -10.17 -26.64
C ASP A 42 2.52 -10.75 -27.51
N LYS A 43 1.97 -11.90 -27.11
CA LYS A 43 0.61 -12.23 -27.50
C LYS A 43 -0.26 -11.14 -26.87
N GLU A 44 -0.92 -10.34 -27.70
CA GLU A 44 -2.03 -9.48 -27.26
C GLU A 44 -3.00 -10.36 -26.48
N VAL A 45 -2.97 -10.26 -25.15
CA VAL A 45 -3.98 -10.90 -24.32
C VAL A 45 -5.22 -10.04 -24.45
N PHE A 46 -6.28 -10.64 -24.97
CA PHE A 46 -7.59 -10.03 -24.99
C PHE A 46 -8.04 -9.74 -23.56
N LEU A 47 -8.21 -8.46 -23.22
CA LEU A 47 -8.82 -8.04 -21.97
C LEU A 47 -10.33 -7.97 -22.15
N PRO A 48 -11.14 -8.58 -21.27
CA PRO A 48 -12.58 -8.41 -21.30
C PRO A 48 -12.97 -6.92 -21.24
N PRO A 49 -14.09 -6.50 -21.87
CA PRO A 49 -14.49 -5.09 -21.89
C PRO A 49 -14.61 -4.45 -20.50
N GLY A 50 -15.09 -5.19 -19.50
CA GLY A 50 -15.18 -4.73 -18.11
C GLY A 50 -13.80 -4.40 -17.51
N ASN A 51 -12.81 -5.27 -17.73
CA ASN A 51 -11.43 -5.08 -17.26
C ASN A 51 -10.80 -3.86 -17.91
N LEU A 52 -10.98 -3.69 -19.21
CA LEU A 52 -10.47 -2.53 -19.94
C LEU A 52 -11.10 -1.23 -19.40
N ALA A 53 -12.42 -1.20 -19.23
CA ALA A 53 -13.13 -0.03 -18.73
C ALA A 53 -12.71 0.34 -17.30
N MET A 54 -12.51 -0.66 -16.42
CA MET A 54 -12.01 -0.41 -15.07
C MET A 54 -10.56 0.07 -15.07
N ALA A 55 -9.68 -0.57 -15.85
CA ALA A 55 -8.28 -0.17 -15.96
C ALA A 55 -8.12 1.26 -16.49
N GLU A 56 -8.91 1.65 -17.49
CA GLU A 56 -8.95 3.03 -18.02
C GLU A 56 -9.43 4.04 -16.97
N GLU A 57 -10.45 3.68 -16.18
CA GLU A 57 -10.94 4.53 -15.11
C GLU A 57 -9.91 4.72 -13.99
N LEU A 58 -9.32 3.64 -13.48
CA LEU A 58 -8.30 3.70 -12.43
C LEU A 58 -7.10 4.51 -12.90
N LYS A 59 -6.65 4.32 -14.14
CA LYS A 59 -5.59 5.10 -14.76
C LYS A 59 -5.95 6.58 -14.83
N SER A 60 -7.14 6.91 -15.32
CA SER A 60 -7.62 8.29 -15.41
C SER A 60 -7.67 8.96 -14.04
N LEU A 61 -8.16 8.26 -13.01
CA LEU A 61 -8.19 8.79 -11.64
C LEU A 61 -6.78 9.02 -11.07
N ALA A 62 -5.83 8.12 -11.34
CA ALA A 62 -4.44 8.26 -10.92
C ALA A 62 -3.74 9.44 -11.62
N GLU A 63 -3.96 9.62 -12.93
CA GLU A 63 -3.37 10.73 -13.72
C GLU A 63 -3.94 12.10 -13.34
N ASN A 64 -5.21 12.16 -12.91
CA ASN A 64 -5.88 13.40 -12.52
C ASN A 64 -5.78 13.72 -11.01
N ALA A 65 -5.14 12.87 -10.22
CA ALA A 65 -4.99 13.10 -8.79
C ALA A 65 -4.09 14.31 -8.50
N ASP A 66 -4.49 15.15 -7.54
CA ASP A 66 -3.77 16.38 -7.21
C ASP A 66 -2.47 16.07 -6.42
N PRO A 67 -1.28 16.35 -6.99
CA PRO A 67 -0.03 16.10 -6.30
C PRO A 67 0.10 16.91 -5.02
N ALA A 68 -0.49 18.11 -4.91
CA ALA A 68 -0.37 18.92 -3.70
C ALA A 68 -0.91 18.20 -2.45
N ASN A 69 -1.89 17.31 -2.64
CA ASN A 69 -2.63 16.70 -1.55
C ASN A 69 -2.58 15.16 -1.52
N ASN A 70 -2.21 14.49 -2.62
CA ASN A 70 -2.10 13.04 -2.67
C ASN A 70 -0.65 12.59 -2.43
N TYR A 71 -0.35 12.15 -1.21
CA TYR A 71 1.00 11.75 -0.78
C TYR A 71 1.56 10.51 -1.50
N MET A 72 0.78 9.81 -2.33
CA MET A 72 1.30 8.70 -3.14
C MET A 72 1.96 9.16 -4.44
N LEU A 73 1.80 10.44 -4.82
CA LEU A 73 2.32 11.00 -6.06
C LEU A 73 3.71 11.61 -5.90
N ASN A 74 4.64 10.91 -5.24
CA ASN A 74 5.95 11.46 -4.82
C ASN A 74 6.72 12.17 -5.96
N GLU A 75 6.75 11.59 -7.17
CA GLU A 75 7.42 12.22 -8.32
C GLU A 75 6.74 13.54 -8.75
N ALA A 76 5.42 13.52 -8.93
CA ALA A 76 4.66 14.71 -9.30
C ALA A 76 4.71 15.78 -8.18
N ARG A 77 4.78 15.35 -6.92
CA ARG A 77 4.98 16.19 -5.73
C ARG A 77 6.34 16.86 -5.72
N ALA A 78 7.41 16.12 -6.01
CA ALA A 78 8.75 16.70 -6.15
C ALA A 78 8.74 17.82 -7.21
N VAL A 79 8.12 17.58 -8.38
CA VAL A 79 7.97 18.61 -9.44
C VAL A 79 7.15 19.81 -8.93
N TYR A 80 6.06 19.57 -8.21
CA TYR A 80 5.21 20.62 -7.64
C TYR A 80 5.99 21.51 -6.67
N TYR A 81 6.67 20.94 -5.67
CA TYR A 81 7.42 21.71 -4.68
C TYR A 81 8.60 22.44 -5.30
N TYR A 82 9.32 21.81 -6.24
CA TYR A 82 10.41 22.45 -6.96
C TYR A 82 9.94 23.69 -7.74
N LYS A 83 8.82 23.58 -8.49
CA LYS A 83 8.25 24.73 -9.22
C LYS A 83 7.86 25.88 -8.29
N ASN A 84 7.28 25.57 -7.13
CA ASN A 84 6.90 26.59 -6.16
C ASN A 84 8.12 27.23 -5.47
N HIS A 85 9.15 26.45 -5.13
CA HIS A 85 10.42 26.94 -4.61
C HIS A 85 11.06 27.99 -5.54
N ILE A 86 11.13 27.69 -6.85
CA ILE A 86 11.69 28.61 -7.84
C ILE A 86 10.89 29.91 -7.94
N ARG A 87 9.56 29.85 -7.78
CA ARG A 87 8.67 31.02 -7.84
C ARG A 87 8.80 31.94 -6.62
N THR A 88 9.05 31.40 -5.43
CA THR A 88 9.14 32.19 -4.18
C THR A 88 10.45 32.97 -4.02
N GLY A 89 11.47 32.72 -4.84
CA GLY A 89 12.78 33.36 -4.75
C GLY A 89 13.65 32.78 -3.61
N LYS A 90 14.99 32.83 -3.74
CA LYS A 90 15.91 32.04 -2.90
C LYS A 90 16.09 32.51 -1.44
N ASN A 91 15.63 33.71 -1.07
CA ASN A 91 15.96 34.34 0.22
C ASN A 91 14.79 34.35 1.24
N ASP A 92 13.75 33.55 1.00
CA ASP A 92 12.59 33.44 1.90
C ASP A 92 12.64 32.13 2.70
N SER A 93 12.29 32.19 3.98
CA SER A 93 12.06 31.03 4.84
C SER A 93 11.06 30.02 4.23
N LEU A 94 10.07 30.51 3.48
CA LEU A 94 9.13 29.67 2.73
C LEU A 94 9.83 28.90 1.60
N SER A 95 10.79 29.54 0.94
CA SER A 95 11.56 28.94 -0.16
C SER A 95 12.39 27.76 0.32
N LEU A 96 13.05 27.88 1.48
CA LEU A 96 13.80 26.77 2.07
C LEU A 96 12.87 25.61 2.45
N LYS A 97 11.70 25.89 3.02
CA LYS A 97 10.69 24.85 3.31
C LYS A 97 10.23 24.12 2.05
N LEU A 98 9.94 24.86 0.97
CA LEU A 98 9.54 24.22 -0.30
C LEU A 98 10.68 23.38 -0.88
N TYR A 99 11.93 23.80 -0.69
CA TYR A 99 13.10 23.01 -1.10
C TYR A 99 13.26 21.73 -0.27
N THR A 100 13.10 21.78 1.06
CA THR A 100 13.16 20.59 1.90
C THR A 100 12.04 19.60 1.56
N HIS A 101 10.83 20.08 1.28
CA HIS A 101 9.75 19.21 0.78
C HIS A 101 10.10 18.60 -0.59
N TYR A 102 10.66 19.36 -1.54
CA TYR A 102 11.13 18.79 -2.80
C TYR A 102 12.13 17.64 -2.59
N LEU A 103 13.09 17.82 -1.69
CA LEU A 103 14.10 16.81 -1.38
C LEU A 103 13.49 15.57 -0.71
N GLU A 104 12.58 15.76 0.24
CA GLU A 104 11.82 14.66 0.89
C GLU A 104 11.05 13.84 -0.16
N GLU A 105 10.38 14.51 -1.10
CA GLU A 105 9.61 13.83 -2.16
C GLU A 105 10.51 13.14 -3.20
N LEU A 106 11.74 13.64 -3.46
CA LEU A 106 12.71 12.90 -4.27
C LEU A 106 13.11 11.58 -3.60
N ILE A 107 13.34 11.60 -2.29
CA ILE A 107 13.70 10.42 -1.50
C ILE A 107 12.53 9.41 -1.53
N ASN A 108 11.30 9.89 -1.28
CA ASN A 108 10.08 9.07 -1.34
C ASN A 108 9.78 8.53 -2.75
N ALA A 109 10.22 9.22 -3.80
CA ALA A 109 10.09 8.76 -5.19
C ALA A 109 11.22 7.79 -5.62
N GLY A 110 12.16 7.45 -4.72
CA GLY A 110 13.30 6.60 -5.05
C GLY A 110 14.42 7.30 -5.83
N PHE A 111 14.38 8.63 -6.00
CA PHE A 111 15.44 9.42 -6.60
C PHE A 111 16.53 9.79 -5.58
N VAL A 112 16.97 8.81 -4.79
CA VAL A 112 17.82 8.98 -3.62
C VAL A 112 19.17 9.62 -3.98
N GLU A 113 19.82 9.16 -5.05
CA GLU A 113 21.11 9.74 -5.48
C GLU A 113 21.00 11.22 -5.89
N LYS A 114 19.89 11.57 -6.54
CA LYS A 114 19.60 12.95 -6.93
C LYS A 114 19.40 13.81 -5.69
N ALA A 115 18.63 13.32 -4.71
CA ALA A 115 18.43 14.03 -3.45
C ALA A 115 19.75 14.26 -2.69
N ILE A 116 20.61 13.23 -2.61
CA ILE A 116 21.95 13.35 -2.00
C ILE A 116 22.76 14.44 -2.70
N THR A 117 22.84 14.38 -4.03
CA THR A 117 23.62 15.33 -4.84
C THR A 117 23.13 16.77 -4.63
N GLU A 118 21.81 16.99 -4.64
CA GLU A 118 21.19 18.29 -4.42
C GLU A 118 21.50 18.84 -3.02
N ILE A 119 21.36 18.02 -1.97
CA ILE A 119 21.64 18.43 -0.59
C ILE A 119 23.12 18.75 -0.40
N GLU A 120 24.02 17.89 -0.88
CA GLU A 120 25.47 18.09 -0.75
C GLU A 120 25.94 19.34 -1.51
N SER A 121 25.41 19.59 -2.71
CA SER A 121 25.69 20.82 -3.45
C SER A 121 25.21 22.05 -2.67
N HIS A 122 24.00 22.00 -2.10
CA HIS A 122 23.45 23.11 -1.33
C HIS A 122 24.31 23.43 -0.10
N LEU A 123 24.67 22.42 0.70
CA LEU A 123 25.51 22.60 1.89
C LEU A 123 26.90 23.13 1.52
N THR A 124 27.47 22.67 0.40
CA THR A 124 28.77 23.12 -0.10
C THR A 124 28.74 24.57 -0.56
N ASP A 125 27.72 24.97 -1.33
CA ASP A 125 27.57 26.33 -1.85
C ASP A 125 27.38 27.37 -0.75
N GLN A 126 26.64 27.02 0.30
CA GLN A 126 26.45 27.86 1.49
C GLN A 126 27.65 27.83 2.45
N LYS A 127 28.68 27.02 2.15
CA LYS A 127 29.86 26.78 3.03
C LYS A 127 29.46 26.31 4.42
N GLU A 128 28.36 25.56 4.52
CA GLU A 128 27.84 25.06 5.78
C GLU A 128 28.66 23.85 6.24
N THR A 129 29.46 24.04 7.28
CA THR A 129 30.33 22.99 7.84
C THR A 129 29.82 22.43 9.17
N GLU A 130 28.92 23.17 9.83
CA GLU A 130 28.32 22.81 11.11
C GLU A 130 26.79 22.70 11.00
N VAL A 131 26.20 21.88 11.87
CA VAL A 131 24.75 21.72 11.97
C VAL A 131 24.20 22.81 12.89
N THR A 132 23.21 23.55 12.40
CA THR A 132 22.49 24.60 13.09
C THR A 132 20.99 24.31 13.07
N SER A 133 20.18 25.11 13.77
CA SER A 133 18.72 24.96 13.70
C SER A 133 18.14 25.25 12.32
N LEU A 134 18.85 26.00 11.47
CA LEU A 134 18.37 26.40 10.14
C LEU A 134 18.54 25.29 9.10
N ASN A 135 19.64 24.53 9.18
CA ASN A 135 19.98 23.49 8.21
C ASN A 135 19.78 22.07 8.74
N LYS A 136 19.33 21.91 9.98
CA LYS A 136 19.10 20.60 10.60
C LYS A 136 18.30 19.65 9.70
N GLU A 137 17.20 20.12 9.13
CA GLU A 137 16.32 19.33 8.26
C GLU A 137 17.05 18.79 7.02
N LEU A 138 17.98 19.56 6.44
CA LEU A 138 18.80 19.08 5.31
C LEU A 138 19.75 17.96 5.74
N TYR A 139 20.36 18.07 6.92
CA TYR A 139 21.20 17.00 7.46
C TYR A 139 20.38 15.75 7.83
N ASP A 140 19.17 15.93 8.37
CA ASP A 140 18.26 14.81 8.65
C ASP A 140 17.91 14.05 7.36
N LEU A 141 17.53 14.77 6.30
CA LEU A 141 17.23 14.21 4.98
C LEU A 141 18.47 13.57 4.33
N LEU A 142 19.64 14.17 4.46
CA LEU A 142 20.88 13.61 3.91
C LEU A 142 21.26 12.29 4.59
N GLY A 143 21.16 12.23 5.91
CA GLY A 143 21.38 11.00 6.67
C GLY A 143 20.40 9.91 6.29
N LEU A 144 19.12 10.28 6.12
CA LEU A 144 18.06 9.35 5.71
C LEU A 144 18.30 8.84 4.29
N ALA A 145 18.64 9.73 3.35
CA ALA A 145 18.95 9.37 1.97
C ALA A 145 20.14 8.41 1.90
N TYR A 146 21.18 8.60 2.72
CA TYR A 146 22.29 7.66 2.79
C TYR A 146 21.90 6.30 3.37
N LEU A 147 21.05 6.26 4.40
CA LEU A 147 20.51 4.99 4.89
C LEU A 147 19.70 4.25 3.82
N GLN A 148 18.82 4.96 3.11
CA GLN A 148 17.99 4.40 2.06
C GLN A 148 18.82 3.93 0.86
N LYS A 149 19.84 4.68 0.47
CA LYS A 149 20.80 4.25 -0.55
C LYS A 149 21.51 2.95 -0.14
N GLY A 150 21.94 2.87 1.12
CA GLY A 150 22.52 1.65 1.67
C GLY A 150 21.54 0.47 1.65
N GLU A 151 20.25 0.70 1.91
CA GLU A 151 19.20 -0.30 1.79
C GLU A 151 19.02 -0.78 0.33
N GLU A 152 19.00 0.13 -0.65
CA GLU A 152 18.92 -0.25 -2.08
C GLU A 152 20.10 -1.15 -2.49
N GLU A 153 21.33 -0.71 -2.17
CA GLU A 153 22.58 -1.38 -2.56
C GLU A 153 22.77 -2.75 -1.88
N ASN A 154 22.16 -2.97 -0.70
CA ASN A 154 22.42 -4.16 0.11
C ASN A 154 21.17 -5.01 0.34
N CYS A 155 20.06 -4.41 0.75
CA CYS A 155 18.86 -5.15 1.13
C CYS A 155 17.95 -5.46 -0.05
N VAL A 156 17.92 -4.60 -1.07
CA VAL A 156 17.10 -4.81 -2.27
C VAL A 156 17.87 -5.62 -3.31
N GLU A 157 19.09 -5.21 -3.63
CA GLU A 157 19.92 -5.90 -4.64
C GLU A 157 20.48 -7.24 -4.14
N HIS A 158 20.67 -7.39 -2.82
CA HIS A 158 21.22 -8.59 -2.19
C HIS A 158 20.35 -9.10 -1.03
N HIS A 159 19.02 -9.10 -1.22
CA HIS A 159 18.05 -9.46 -0.18
C HIS A 159 18.30 -10.84 0.45
N THR A 160 18.20 -10.91 1.78
CA THR A 160 18.22 -12.16 2.54
C THR A 160 17.03 -12.23 3.50
N VAL A 161 16.72 -13.42 4.01
CA VAL A 161 15.66 -13.61 5.02
C VAL A 161 15.94 -12.89 6.36
N LYS A 162 17.14 -12.31 6.52
CA LYS A 162 17.55 -11.55 7.71
C LYS A 162 17.67 -10.05 7.41
N SER A 163 17.51 -9.61 6.17
CA SER A 163 17.45 -8.18 5.82
C SER A 163 16.32 -7.49 6.60
N CYS A 164 16.61 -6.30 7.12
CA CYS A 164 15.64 -5.45 7.83
C CYS A 164 15.01 -6.04 9.11
N ILE A 165 15.53 -7.15 9.64
CA ILE A 165 15.17 -7.66 10.97
C ILE A 165 16.03 -6.96 12.02
N ILE A 166 15.40 -6.42 13.07
CA ILE A 166 16.10 -5.72 14.15
C ILE A 166 16.13 -6.60 15.41
N PRO A 167 17.31 -6.81 16.04
CA PRO A 167 18.62 -6.29 15.65
C PRO A 167 19.12 -6.92 14.34
N ILE A 168 19.85 -6.14 13.54
CA ILE A 168 20.43 -6.65 12.29
C ILE A 168 21.57 -7.61 12.66
N GLU A 169 21.45 -8.85 12.20
CA GLU A 169 22.42 -9.92 12.41
C GLU A 169 23.14 -10.30 11.11
N LYS A 170 24.21 -11.09 11.21
CA LYS A 170 25.15 -11.48 10.14
C LYS A 170 24.63 -11.41 8.69
N GLU A 171 23.58 -12.15 8.36
CA GLU A 171 23.05 -12.27 6.99
C GLU A 171 22.29 -11.02 6.51
N GLY A 172 21.95 -10.10 7.40
CA GLY A 172 21.38 -8.79 7.11
C GLY A 172 22.40 -7.65 7.15
N LEU A 173 23.69 -7.94 7.39
CA LEU A 173 24.74 -6.92 7.38
C LEU A 173 25.00 -6.43 5.95
N HIS A 174 25.32 -5.15 5.82
CA HIS A 174 25.63 -4.54 4.53
C HIS A 174 27.01 -4.99 4.04
N HIS A 175 27.08 -5.37 2.77
CA HIS A 175 28.32 -5.67 2.07
C HIS A 175 28.98 -4.39 1.55
N ASP A 176 28.22 -3.47 0.96
CA ASP A 176 28.66 -2.10 0.67
C ASP A 176 28.35 -1.21 1.89
N THR A 177 29.41 -0.85 2.60
CA THR A 177 29.34 -0.06 3.83
C THR A 177 29.32 1.45 3.59
N SER A 178 29.65 1.90 2.37
CA SER A 178 29.95 3.30 2.10
C SER A 178 28.81 4.26 2.45
N SER A 179 27.59 3.87 2.09
CA SER A 179 26.36 4.62 2.38
C SER A 179 26.07 4.67 3.88
N ALA A 180 26.22 3.55 4.60
CA ALA A 180 26.02 3.48 6.06
C ALA A 180 27.08 4.30 6.83
N GLU A 181 28.34 4.24 6.43
CA GLU A 181 29.44 5.04 7.01
C GLU A 181 29.19 6.55 6.86
N LYS A 182 28.69 6.97 5.69
CA LYS A 182 28.29 8.38 5.48
C LYS A 182 27.11 8.77 6.35
N ALA A 183 26.10 7.92 6.48
CA ALA A 183 24.97 8.15 7.39
C ALA A 183 25.47 8.31 8.85
N ILE A 184 26.39 7.47 9.32
CA ILE A 184 27.02 7.59 10.64
C ILE A 184 27.69 8.95 10.82
N LEU A 185 28.46 9.41 9.83
CA LEU A 185 29.12 10.72 9.88
C LEU A 185 28.10 11.84 10.03
N ILE A 186 27.01 11.80 9.26
CA ILE A 186 25.94 12.81 9.29
C ILE A 186 25.21 12.80 10.63
N TYR A 187 24.74 11.64 11.10
CA TYR A 187 24.02 11.56 12.38
C TYR A 187 24.91 11.87 13.59
N THR A 188 26.21 11.59 13.50
CA THR A 188 27.17 12.00 14.54
C THR A 188 27.28 13.53 14.62
N LYS A 189 27.31 14.23 13.48
CA LYS A 189 27.29 15.70 13.46
C LYS A 189 25.97 16.25 14.01
N LEU A 190 24.84 15.67 13.61
CA LEU A 190 23.50 16.04 14.12
C LEU A 190 23.42 15.92 15.64
N LEU A 191 23.80 14.77 16.21
CA LEU A 191 23.73 14.54 17.65
C LEU A 191 24.75 15.34 18.47
N LYS A 192 25.84 15.82 17.84
CA LYS A 192 26.74 16.78 18.48
C LYS A 192 26.06 18.13 18.70
N ALA A 193 25.26 18.58 17.73
CA ALA A 193 24.51 19.85 17.82
C ALA A 193 23.17 19.70 18.57
N PHE A 194 22.51 18.55 18.44
CA PHE A 194 21.20 18.23 19.02
C PHE A 194 21.23 16.88 19.75
N PRO A 195 21.83 16.80 20.95
CA PRO A 195 22.00 15.53 21.68
C PRO A 195 20.70 14.81 22.08
N GLU A 196 19.60 15.56 22.20
CA GLU A 196 18.29 15.05 22.60
C GLU A 196 17.44 14.54 21.41
N ASP A 197 17.98 14.58 20.19
CA ASP A 197 17.27 14.08 19.02
C ASP A 197 17.18 12.54 19.01
N LEU A 198 16.04 12.03 19.45
CA LEU A 198 15.80 10.59 19.54
C LEU A 198 15.72 9.90 18.17
N GLN A 199 15.30 10.62 17.12
CA GLN A 199 15.22 10.06 15.77
C GLN A 199 16.62 9.88 15.20
N ALA A 200 17.46 10.92 15.26
CA ALA A 200 18.86 10.82 14.85
C ALA A 200 19.62 9.78 15.69
N ARG A 201 19.33 9.67 16.99
CA ARG A 201 19.90 8.64 17.87
C ARG A 201 19.51 7.23 17.42
N TRP A 202 18.25 7.01 17.10
CA TRP A 202 17.78 5.72 16.58
C TRP A 202 18.47 5.36 15.26
N LEU A 203 18.44 6.27 14.28
CA LEU A 203 19.01 6.05 12.95
C LEU A 203 20.52 5.87 12.97
N LEU A 204 21.24 6.56 13.88
CA LEU A 204 22.66 6.29 14.12
C LEU A 204 22.89 4.85 14.59
N ASN A 205 22.13 4.38 15.59
CA ASN A 205 22.31 3.02 16.11
C ASN A 205 21.96 1.98 15.04
N LEU A 206 20.93 2.23 14.21
CA LEU A 206 20.60 1.39 13.06
C LEU A 206 21.75 1.35 12.05
N ALA A 207 22.36 2.49 11.71
CA ALA A 207 23.52 2.56 10.82
C ALA A 207 24.72 1.76 11.34
N TYR A 208 24.97 1.75 12.66
CA TYR A 208 26.01 0.87 13.22
C TYR A 208 25.63 -0.62 13.20
N MET A 209 24.34 -0.94 13.31
CA MET A 209 23.88 -2.33 13.19
C MET A 209 24.09 -2.89 11.78
N THR A 210 23.84 -2.09 10.73
CA THR A 210 24.08 -2.54 9.35
C THR A 210 25.53 -2.90 9.09
N LEU A 211 26.47 -2.28 9.82
CA LEU A 211 27.90 -2.58 9.77
C LEU A 211 28.34 -3.73 10.69
N GLY A 212 27.47 -4.22 11.58
CA GLY A 212 27.81 -5.22 12.60
C GLY A 212 28.60 -4.66 13.79
N ASP A 213 28.67 -3.34 13.90
CA ASP A 213 29.44 -2.62 14.92
C ASP A 213 28.60 -2.25 16.16
N TYR A 214 27.29 -2.51 16.17
CA TYR A 214 26.46 -2.33 17.37
C TYR A 214 26.59 -3.53 18.34
N PRO A 215 26.65 -3.29 19.67
CA PRO A 215 26.66 -1.98 20.33
C PRO A 215 28.04 -1.33 20.48
N GLU A 216 29.14 -2.06 20.32
CA GLU A 216 30.49 -1.65 20.73
C GLU A 216 30.97 -0.36 20.05
N GLY A 217 30.74 -0.21 18.75
CA GLY A 217 31.12 0.93 17.91
C GLY A 217 30.30 2.19 18.16
N VAL A 218 29.10 2.09 18.74
CA VAL A 218 28.27 3.28 19.00
C VAL A 218 28.80 4.06 20.20
N PRO A 219 29.04 5.39 20.11
CA PRO A 219 29.48 6.19 21.25
C PRO A 219 28.52 6.08 22.45
N LYS A 220 29.07 5.88 23.66
CA LYS A 220 28.29 5.52 24.86
C LYS A 220 27.17 6.50 25.21
N ASN A 221 27.34 7.79 24.93
CA ASN A 221 26.38 8.84 25.22
C ASN A 221 25.12 8.79 24.31
N VAL A 222 25.24 8.23 23.10
CA VAL A 222 24.14 8.12 22.12
C VAL A 222 23.73 6.67 21.85
N ARG A 223 24.45 5.69 22.41
CA ARG A 223 24.11 4.27 22.34
C ARG A 223 22.74 3.99 22.98
N ILE A 224 21.86 3.30 22.28
CA ILE A 224 20.62 2.79 22.84
C ILE A 224 20.90 1.39 23.38
N PRO A 225 20.75 1.11 24.68
CA PRO A 225 21.03 -0.21 25.24
C PRO A 225 19.91 -1.20 24.92
N ASN A 226 20.25 -2.50 24.86
CA ASN A 226 19.29 -3.61 24.82
C ASN A 226 18.31 -3.66 23.64
N ILE A 227 18.66 -3.11 22.47
CA ILE A 227 17.82 -3.29 21.27
C ILE A 227 17.67 -4.78 20.92
N ALA A 228 18.67 -5.59 21.26
CA ALA A 228 18.81 -6.98 20.82
C ALA A 228 18.28 -8.07 21.77
N LYS A 229 17.70 -7.75 22.93
CA LYS A 229 17.40 -8.80 23.94
C LYS A 229 16.01 -8.68 24.54
N THR A 230 15.08 -9.49 24.04
CA THR A 230 13.92 -9.92 24.82
C THR A 230 14.27 -11.23 25.54
N LYS A 231 13.90 -11.34 26.82
CA LYS A 231 14.05 -12.58 27.62
C LYS A 231 12.92 -13.59 27.36
N THR A 232 12.11 -13.36 26.33
CA THR A 232 10.92 -14.16 26.05
C THR A 232 11.31 -15.49 25.44
N THR A 233 10.57 -16.53 25.84
CA THR A 233 10.61 -17.90 25.31
C THR A 233 10.86 -17.95 23.81
N VAL A 234 11.73 -18.86 23.38
CA VAL A 234 12.04 -19.12 21.96
C VAL A 234 10.75 -19.52 21.24
N PHE A 235 10.09 -18.54 20.63
CA PHE A 235 9.03 -18.78 19.67
C PHE A 235 9.73 -19.11 18.33
N PRO A 236 9.32 -20.17 17.61
CA PRO A 236 9.91 -20.48 16.30
C PRO A 236 9.83 -19.28 15.37
N GLU A 237 10.93 -18.93 14.71
CA GLU A 237 10.94 -17.86 13.73
C GLU A 237 10.08 -18.23 12.51
N PHE A 238 9.23 -17.31 12.07
CA PHE A 238 8.64 -17.40 10.73
C PHE A 238 9.72 -17.04 9.72
N ARG A 239 10.03 -17.97 8.84
CA ARG A 239 11.00 -17.75 7.75
C ARG A 239 10.28 -17.21 6.53
N ASP A 240 10.72 -16.06 6.03
CA ASP A 240 10.29 -15.58 4.72
C ASP A 240 10.79 -16.55 3.62
N VAL A 241 9.85 -17.03 2.81
CA VAL A 241 10.09 -17.92 1.67
C VAL A 241 9.52 -17.33 0.36
N ALA A 242 9.02 -16.10 0.36
CA ALA A 242 8.34 -15.50 -0.79
C ALA A 242 9.23 -15.46 -2.04
N MET A 243 10.50 -15.07 -1.88
CA MET A 243 11.49 -15.11 -2.97
C MET A 243 11.72 -16.54 -3.49
N GLN A 244 11.89 -17.50 -2.58
CA GLN A 244 12.11 -18.89 -2.94
C GLN A 244 10.91 -19.45 -3.71
N LEU A 245 9.70 -19.08 -3.33
CA LEU A 245 8.47 -19.55 -3.96
C LEU A 245 8.15 -18.81 -5.27
N GLY A 246 8.72 -17.62 -5.49
CA GLY A 246 8.47 -16.80 -6.68
C GLY A 246 7.27 -15.86 -6.55
N VAL A 247 6.83 -15.58 -5.31
CA VAL A 247 5.68 -14.71 -5.00
C VAL A 247 6.09 -13.37 -4.38
N HIS A 248 7.38 -13.10 -4.27
CA HIS A 248 7.87 -11.80 -3.82
C HIS A 248 7.50 -10.72 -4.84
N THR A 249 7.00 -9.60 -4.34
CA THR A 249 6.61 -8.44 -5.15
C THR A 249 7.06 -7.17 -4.45
N THR A 250 7.35 -6.14 -5.23
CA THR A 250 7.54 -4.79 -4.71
C THR A 250 6.26 -3.99 -4.90
N GLY A 251 5.83 -3.32 -3.84
CA GLY A 251 4.63 -2.50 -3.80
C GLY A 251 4.43 -1.98 -2.38
N LEU A 252 3.39 -1.20 -2.20
CA LEU A 252 2.90 -0.84 -0.86
C LEU A 252 2.19 -2.03 -0.21
N ALA A 253 1.74 -1.85 1.04
CA ALA A 253 0.89 -2.85 1.68
C ALA A 253 -0.42 -3.05 0.90
N GLY A 254 -1.05 -4.21 1.04
CA GLY A 254 -2.34 -4.48 0.39
C GLY A 254 -2.99 -5.73 0.96
N GLY A 255 -3.91 -6.31 0.19
CA GLY A 255 -4.60 -7.54 0.55
C GLY A 255 -3.91 -8.77 -0.02
N VAL A 256 -4.20 -9.92 0.59
CA VAL A 256 -3.85 -11.25 0.08
C VAL A 256 -5.06 -12.16 0.25
N VAL A 257 -5.40 -12.90 -0.80
CA VAL A 257 -6.34 -14.03 -0.73
C VAL A 257 -5.64 -15.28 -1.24
N SER A 258 -5.95 -16.42 -0.62
CA SER A 258 -5.45 -17.72 -1.01
C SER A 258 -6.62 -18.65 -1.22
N GLU A 259 -6.75 -19.15 -2.45
CA GLU A 259 -7.90 -19.91 -2.93
C GLU A 259 -7.49 -20.79 -4.12
N ASP A 260 -8.19 -21.90 -4.34
CA ASP A 260 -8.01 -22.76 -5.50
C ASP A 260 -8.79 -22.20 -6.71
N PHE A 261 -8.24 -21.16 -7.35
CA PHE A 261 -8.97 -20.41 -8.39
C PHE A 261 -9.20 -21.20 -9.67
N ASP A 262 -8.40 -22.22 -9.97
CA ASP A 262 -8.57 -23.09 -11.13
C ASP A 262 -9.09 -24.50 -10.80
N ASN A 263 -9.48 -24.74 -9.54
CA ASN A 263 -10.05 -26.00 -9.03
C ASN A 263 -9.12 -27.21 -9.26
N ASP A 264 -7.79 -27.00 -9.22
CA ASP A 264 -6.79 -28.05 -9.42
C ASP A 264 -6.38 -28.78 -8.12
N GLY A 265 -6.93 -28.33 -6.99
CA GLY A 265 -6.67 -28.83 -5.64
C GLY A 265 -5.49 -28.15 -4.94
N LEU A 266 -4.90 -27.11 -5.52
CA LEU A 266 -3.79 -26.35 -4.97
C LEU A 266 -4.22 -24.89 -4.74
N LEU A 267 -3.91 -24.36 -3.55
CA LEU A 267 -4.18 -22.96 -3.27
C LEU A 267 -3.22 -22.06 -4.06
N ASP A 268 -3.82 -21.15 -4.83
CA ASP A 268 -3.19 -20.02 -5.48
C ASP A 268 -3.15 -18.81 -4.55
N ILE A 269 -2.50 -17.73 -5.00
CA ILE A 269 -2.37 -16.49 -4.23
C ILE A 269 -2.64 -15.30 -5.14
N MET A 270 -3.63 -14.48 -4.78
CA MET A 270 -3.80 -13.14 -5.36
C MET A 270 -3.36 -12.09 -4.34
N VAL A 271 -2.56 -11.13 -4.78
CA VAL A 271 -2.07 -10.02 -3.95
C VAL A 271 -2.36 -8.68 -4.61
N SER A 272 -2.63 -7.68 -3.78
CA SER A 272 -2.78 -6.29 -4.17
C SER A 272 -1.80 -5.39 -3.43
N SER A 273 -1.73 -4.14 -3.85
CA SER A 273 -1.03 -3.07 -3.16
C SER A 273 -1.91 -1.82 -3.24
N TYR A 274 -1.94 -0.99 -2.20
CA TYR A 274 -2.75 0.23 -2.21
C TYR A 274 -2.16 1.36 -3.08
N GLY A 275 -0.97 1.18 -3.67
CA GLY A 275 -0.38 2.14 -4.59
C GLY A 275 -1.25 2.34 -5.84
N LEU A 276 -1.40 3.59 -6.29
CA LEU A 276 -2.31 3.94 -7.40
C LEU A 276 -2.02 3.22 -8.71
N ASN A 277 -0.74 2.94 -8.96
CA ASN A 277 -0.24 2.28 -10.16
C ASN A 277 0.29 0.88 -9.89
N ASP A 278 0.19 0.40 -8.64
CA ASP A 278 0.71 -0.91 -8.28
C ASP A 278 -0.26 -1.97 -8.80
N PRO A 279 0.22 -2.99 -9.53
CA PRO A 279 -0.65 -3.94 -10.19
C PRO A 279 -1.23 -4.95 -9.19
N LEU A 280 -2.47 -5.37 -9.42
CA LEU A 280 -3.00 -6.61 -8.88
C LEU A 280 -2.23 -7.80 -9.51
N ARG A 281 -1.92 -8.82 -8.72
CA ARG A 281 -1.16 -9.99 -9.19
C ARG A 281 -1.82 -11.29 -8.77
N LEU A 282 -1.80 -12.27 -9.67
CA LEU A 282 -2.24 -13.64 -9.42
C LEU A 282 -1.07 -14.60 -9.66
N PHE A 283 -0.78 -15.38 -8.64
CA PHE A 283 0.27 -16.39 -8.61
C PHE A 283 -0.38 -17.77 -8.52
N ARG A 284 -0.26 -18.56 -9.60
CA ARG A 284 -0.74 -19.94 -9.61
C ARG A 284 0.26 -20.89 -8.97
N ASN A 285 -0.19 -21.76 -8.10
CA ASN A 285 0.62 -22.80 -7.48
C ASN A 285 0.92 -23.92 -8.47
N THR A 286 2.20 -24.24 -8.65
CA THR A 286 2.61 -25.26 -9.62
C THR A 286 2.62 -26.69 -9.04
N GLY A 287 2.34 -26.85 -7.74
CA GLY A 287 2.46 -28.12 -7.01
C GLY A 287 3.90 -28.58 -6.77
N LYS A 288 4.90 -27.79 -7.22
CA LYS A 288 6.33 -28.13 -7.17
C LYS A 288 7.12 -27.22 -6.23
N GLY A 289 6.44 -26.63 -5.24
CA GLY A 289 7.04 -25.67 -4.30
C GLY A 289 7.43 -24.35 -4.97
N LYS A 290 6.68 -23.95 -6.00
CA LYS A 290 6.86 -22.73 -6.80
C LYS A 290 5.51 -22.20 -7.24
N PHE A 291 5.45 -20.90 -7.47
CA PHE A 291 4.33 -20.22 -8.08
C PHE A 291 4.73 -19.59 -9.42
N GLU A 292 3.74 -19.40 -10.29
CA GLU A 292 3.88 -18.74 -11.58
C GLU A 292 3.00 -17.48 -11.59
N ASP A 293 3.56 -16.32 -11.95
CA ASP A 293 2.77 -15.10 -12.16
C ASP A 293 1.96 -15.25 -13.45
N ILE A 294 0.65 -15.45 -13.29
CA ILE A 294 -0.30 -15.62 -14.38
C ILE A 294 -1.15 -14.36 -14.59
N SER A 295 -0.80 -13.21 -14.01
CA SER A 295 -1.64 -11.99 -14.01
C SER A 295 -2.02 -11.53 -15.41
N GLN A 296 -1.09 -11.64 -16.37
CA GLN A 296 -1.38 -11.33 -17.76
C GLN A 296 -2.30 -12.38 -18.39
N ALA A 297 -2.04 -13.67 -18.19
CA ALA A 297 -2.87 -14.75 -18.73
C ALA A 297 -4.29 -14.76 -18.16
N ALA A 298 -4.43 -14.37 -16.89
CA ALA A 298 -5.70 -14.25 -16.18
C ALA A 298 -6.53 -13.02 -16.58
N GLY A 299 -5.99 -12.13 -17.44
CA GLY A 299 -6.71 -10.97 -17.94
C GLY A 299 -6.84 -9.81 -16.95
N ILE A 300 -6.10 -9.80 -15.84
CA ILE A 300 -6.18 -8.75 -14.80
C ILE A 300 -5.16 -7.63 -14.96
N LYS A 301 -4.40 -7.63 -16.06
CA LYS A 301 -3.40 -6.58 -16.36
C LYS A 301 -4.07 -5.21 -16.49
N GLY A 302 -3.52 -4.22 -15.78
CA GLY A 302 -4.03 -2.85 -15.77
C GLY A 302 -5.01 -2.54 -14.63
N LEU A 303 -5.49 -3.57 -13.93
CA LEU A 303 -6.18 -3.38 -12.66
C LEU A 303 -5.13 -3.10 -11.58
N THR A 304 -5.21 -1.91 -10.99
CA THR A 304 -4.23 -1.43 -10.01
C THR A 304 -4.89 -1.17 -8.66
N GLY A 305 -4.06 -0.91 -7.65
CA GLY A 305 -4.55 -0.63 -6.32
C GLY A 305 -5.13 -1.87 -5.63
N GLY A 306 -5.69 -1.63 -4.44
CA GLY A 306 -6.28 -2.66 -3.62
C GLY A 306 -5.62 -2.67 -2.25
N LEU A 307 -6.35 -2.22 -1.25
CA LEU A 307 -5.89 -2.27 0.13
C LEU A 307 -6.31 -3.57 0.82
N ASN A 308 -7.41 -4.15 0.36
CA ASN A 308 -7.95 -5.39 0.90
C ASN A 308 -8.57 -6.22 -0.23
N LEU A 309 -8.56 -7.53 -0.05
CA LEU A 309 -9.08 -8.52 -0.99
C LEU A 309 -9.98 -9.49 -0.22
N LEU A 310 -11.10 -9.86 -0.81
CA LEU A 310 -11.98 -10.90 -0.28
C LEU A 310 -12.45 -11.80 -1.39
N GLN A 311 -12.37 -13.11 -1.19
CA GLN A 311 -12.88 -14.09 -2.14
C GLN A 311 -14.22 -14.68 -1.70
N ALA A 312 -15.10 -14.95 -2.66
CA ALA A 312 -16.35 -15.68 -2.49
C ALA A 312 -16.86 -16.14 -3.86
N ASP A 313 -17.53 -17.29 -3.93
CA ASP A 313 -18.37 -17.67 -5.08
C ASP A 313 -19.72 -16.94 -4.93
N TYR A 314 -19.82 -15.72 -5.49
CA TYR A 314 -21.01 -14.88 -5.25
C TYR A 314 -22.20 -15.30 -6.11
N ASN A 315 -21.96 -16.05 -7.19
CA ASN A 315 -22.96 -16.40 -8.18
C ASN A 315 -23.34 -17.91 -8.14
N ASN A 316 -22.74 -18.67 -7.23
CA ASN A 316 -22.90 -20.12 -7.05
C ASN A 316 -22.53 -20.95 -8.31
N ASP A 317 -21.52 -20.52 -9.07
CA ASP A 317 -21.05 -21.22 -10.27
C ASP A 317 -19.92 -22.24 -9.99
N GLY A 318 -19.43 -22.29 -8.75
CA GLY A 318 -18.37 -23.20 -8.31
C GLY A 318 -16.96 -22.67 -8.52
N PHE A 319 -16.80 -21.40 -8.93
CA PHE A 319 -15.51 -20.73 -9.06
C PHE A 319 -15.45 -19.51 -8.14
N SER A 320 -14.43 -19.45 -7.27
CA SER A 320 -14.33 -18.31 -6.36
C SER A 320 -13.99 -17.02 -7.11
N ASP A 321 -14.78 -15.98 -6.87
CA ASP A 321 -14.59 -14.62 -7.36
C ASP A 321 -13.78 -13.79 -6.36
N VAL A 322 -13.38 -12.57 -6.74
CA VAL A 322 -12.58 -11.68 -5.88
C VAL A 322 -13.12 -10.25 -5.87
N LEU A 323 -13.35 -9.72 -4.68
CA LEU A 323 -13.60 -8.30 -4.42
C LEU A 323 -12.30 -7.58 -4.06
N VAL A 324 -12.01 -6.47 -4.74
CA VAL A 324 -10.88 -5.58 -4.49
C VAL A 324 -11.38 -4.27 -3.91
N LEU A 325 -10.96 -3.95 -2.69
CA LEU A 325 -11.34 -2.72 -1.98
C LEU A 325 -10.28 -1.63 -2.08
N ARG A 326 -10.69 -0.39 -2.31
CA ARG A 326 -9.78 0.75 -2.50
C ARG A 326 -10.17 1.98 -1.67
N GLY A 327 -9.17 2.82 -1.39
CA GLY A 327 -9.39 4.16 -0.85
C GLY A 327 -9.18 4.30 0.65
N ALA A 328 -9.91 3.56 1.48
CA ALA A 328 -9.86 3.66 2.95
C ALA A 328 -9.67 5.09 3.49
N TRP A 329 -8.63 5.35 4.30
CA TRP A 329 -8.42 6.63 5.00
C TRP A 329 -8.04 7.80 4.07
N LEU A 330 -7.91 7.57 2.76
CA LEU A 330 -7.52 8.60 1.79
C LEU A 330 -8.62 9.64 1.53
N GLY A 331 -9.85 9.42 2.02
CA GLY A 331 -10.95 10.38 1.93
C GLY A 331 -11.25 10.79 0.48
N ASP A 332 -11.27 12.09 0.18
CA ASP A 332 -11.52 12.57 -1.20
C ASP A 332 -10.49 12.08 -2.22
N TYR A 333 -9.29 11.75 -1.77
CA TYR A 333 -8.23 11.17 -2.61
C TYR A 333 -8.31 9.65 -2.71
N GLY A 334 -9.23 9.02 -1.98
CA GLY A 334 -9.50 7.59 -1.97
C GLY A 334 -10.69 7.18 -2.83
N LYS A 335 -11.23 8.08 -3.65
CA LYS A 335 -12.40 7.84 -4.51
C LYS A 335 -12.05 7.00 -5.75
N PHE A 336 -11.44 5.84 -5.50
CA PHE A 336 -11.17 4.82 -6.50
C PHE A 336 -12.22 3.73 -6.35
N PRO A 337 -12.87 3.31 -7.45
CA PRO A 337 -13.89 2.29 -7.38
C PRO A 337 -13.30 0.94 -6.94
N ASN A 338 -14.11 0.16 -6.24
CA ASN A 338 -13.83 -1.24 -5.98
C ASN A 338 -13.94 -2.06 -7.27
N SER A 339 -13.41 -3.27 -7.26
CA SER A 339 -13.58 -4.24 -8.37
C SER A 339 -14.22 -5.52 -7.86
N LEU A 340 -15.29 -5.99 -8.50
CA LEU A 340 -15.73 -7.39 -8.39
C LEU A 340 -15.22 -8.14 -9.63
N LEU A 341 -14.25 -9.02 -9.41
CA LEU A 341 -13.63 -9.85 -10.43
C LEU A 341 -14.30 -11.22 -10.44
N ARG A 342 -15.16 -11.46 -11.41
CA ARG A 342 -15.77 -12.77 -11.62
C ARG A 342 -14.77 -13.74 -12.22
N ASN A 343 -14.59 -14.90 -11.61
CA ASN A 343 -13.80 -15.98 -12.17
C ASN A 343 -14.60 -16.65 -13.30
N ASN A 344 -14.03 -16.73 -14.51
CA ASN A 344 -14.75 -17.29 -15.66
C ASN A 344 -14.66 -18.83 -15.73
N GLY A 345 -13.91 -19.48 -14.83
CA GLY A 345 -13.70 -20.93 -14.79
C GLY A 345 -12.78 -21.47 -15.89
N ASP A 346 -12.14 -20.58 -16.66
CA ASP A 346 -11.17 -20.91 -17.73
C ASP A 346 -9.77 -20.36 -17.43
N GLY A 347 -9.53 -19.97 -16.17
CA GLY A 347 -8.28 -19.35 -15.71
C GLY A 347 -8.21 -17.84 -15.94
N THR A 348 -9.31 -17.21 -16.38
CA THR A 348 -9.40 -15.75 -16.55
C THR A 348 -10.43 -15.11 -15.62
N PHE A 349 -10.28 -13.81 -15.36
CA PHE A 349 -11.21 -13.00 -14.57
C PHE A 349 -11.83 -11.88 -15.40
N THR A 350 -13.11 -11.57 -15.12
CA THR A 350 -13.83 -10.43 -15.70
C THR A 350 -14.22 -9.45 -14.59
N ASP A 351 -13.86 -8.18 -14.70
CA ASP A 351 -14.41 -7.12 -13.84
C ASP A 351 -15.88 -6.88 -14.23
N VAL A 352 -16.78 -7.27 -13.34
CA VAL A 352 -18.24 -7.15 -13.51
C VAL A 352 -18.83 -6.03 -12.66
N THR A 353 -18.01 -5.16 -12.06
CA THR A 353 -18.44 -4.19 -11.03
C THR A 353 -19.63 -3.34 -11.45
N ARG A 354 -19.61 -2.83 -12.69
CA ARG A 354 -20.72 -2.01 -13.23
C ARG A 354 -21.95 -2.85 -13.53
N GLU A 355 -21.75 -4.00 -14.18
CA GLU A 355 -22.83 -4.90 -14.59
C GLU A 355 -23.56 -5.47 -13.35
N ALA A 356 -22.80 -5.76 -12.30
CA ALA A 356 -23.28 -6.24 -11.02
C ALA A 356 -23.96 -5.14 -10.17
N GLY A 357 -23.87 -3.86 -10.56
CA GLY A 357 -24.48 -2.75 -9.79
C GLY A 357 -23.69 -2.35 -8.53
N LEU A 358 -22.40 -2.67 -8.46
CA LEU A 358 -21.51 -2.42 -7.31
C LEU A 358 -20.60 -1.20 -7.48
N LEU A 359 -20.75 -0.43 -8.56
CA LEU A 359 -19.92 0.75 -8.78
C LEU A 359 -20.22 1.82 -7.72
N SER A 360 -19.26 1.99 -6.81
CA SER A 360 -19.23 3.04 -5.79
C SER A 360 -17.84 3.65 -5.74
N TYR A 361 -17.76 4.94 -5.41
CA TYR A 361 -16.50 5.68 -5.23
C TYR A 361 -16.25 6.01 -3.77
N PHE A 362 -16.89 5.28 -2.85
CA PHE A 362 -16.66 5.45 -1.43
C PHE A 362 -15.33 4.78 -1.04
N PRO A 363 -14.43 5.50 -0.36
CA PRO A 363 -13.21 4.90 0.17
C PRO A 363 -13.57 3.76 1.13
N SER A 364 -13.13 2.55 0.80
CA SER A 364 -13.49 1.33 1.53
C SER A 364 -12.26 0.61 2.06
N GLN A 365 -12.43 -0.10 3.17
CA GLN A 365 -11.34 -0.77 3.89
C GLN A 365 -11.63 -2.25 4.17
N THR A 366 -12.88 -2.58 4.42
CA THR A 366 -13.30 -3.92 4.82
C THR A 366 -14.62 -4.26 4.13
N ALA A 367 -14.87 -5.55 3.98
CA ALA A 367 -16.15 -6.07 3.53
C ALA A 367 -16.38 -7.41 4.23
N ALA A 368 -17.59 -7.93 4.13
CA ALA A 368 -17.89 -9.28 4.60
C ALA A 368 -19.07 -9.86 3.82
N TRP A 369 -18.91 -11.10 3.36
CA TRP A 369 -19.95 -11.86 2.66
C TRP A 369 -20.81 -12.64 3.67
N ALA A 370 -22.12 -12.60 3.51
CA ALA A 370 -23.06 -13.48 4.21
C ALA A 370 -24.41 -13.51 3.47
N ASP A 371 -25.10 -14.64 3.51
CA ASP A 371 -26.51 -14.73 3.11
C ASP A 371 -27.38 -14.22 4.28
N PHE A 372 -27.63 -12.90 4.35
CA PHE A 372 -28.30 -12.31 5.52
C PHE A 372 -29.80 -12.53 5.51
N ASN A 373 -30.37 -12.77 4.33
CA ASN A 373 -31.80 -12.95 4.12
C ASN A 373 -32.23 -14.43 3.99
N LYS A 374 -31.26 -15.35 3.93
CA LYS A 374 -31.40 -16.81 3.77
C LYS A 374 -32.01 -17.26 2.44
N ASP A 375 -31.70 -16.56 1.37
CA ASP A 375 -32.18 -16.92 0.02
C ASP A 375 -31.22 -17.84 -0.75
N GLY A 376 -30.06 -18.15 -0.17
CA GLY A 376 -29.04 -19.04 -0.74
C GLY A 376 -28.01 -18.31 -1.60
N PHE A 377 -28.06 -16.98 -1.70
CA PHE A 377 -27.04 -16.17 -2.37
C PHE A 377 -26.28 -15.33 -1.35
N LEU A 378 -24.95 -15.20 -1.55
CA LEU A 378 -24.14 -14.37 -0.67
C LEU A 378 -24.42 -12.88 -0.95
N ASP A 379 -24.79 -12.15 0.09
CA ASP A 379 -24.89 -10.70 0.12
C ASP A 379 -23.56 -10.08 0.56
N LEU A 380 -23.40 -8.78 0.29
CA LEU A 380 -22.13 -8.07 0.49
C LEU A 380 -22.29 -6.85 1.37
N PHE A 381 -21.67 -6.85 2.55
CA PHE A 381 -21.44 -5.63 3.32
C PHE A 381 -20.10 -5.00 2.93
N ILE A 382 -20.06 -3.67 2.74
CA ILE A 382 -18.84 -2.88 2.53
C ILE A 382 -18.73 -1.81 3.62
N GLY A 383 -17.63 -1.89 4.37
CA GLY A 383 -17.24 -0.91 5.38
C GLY A 383 -16.44 0.24 4.75
N ASN A 384 -17.08 1.41 4.70
CA ASN A 384 -16.50 2.64 4.18
C ASN A 384 -15.82 3.47 5.28
N GLU A 385 -14.86 4.30 4.87
CA GLU A 385 -14.15 5.23 5.74
C GLU A 385 -14.50 6.68 5.42
N SER A 386 -14.87 7.41 6.47
CA SER A 386 -15.38 8.79 6.39
C SER A 386 -14.55 9.75 7.25
N PRO A 387 -13.26 9.97 6.97
CA PRO A 387 -12.43 10.82 7.82
C PRO A 387 -12.88 12.28 7.82
N ASN A 388 -13.30 12.80 6.66
CA ASN A 388 -13.66 14.22 6.47
C ASN A 388 -15.01 14.45 5.75
N ASN A 389 -15.57 13.43 5.08
CA ASN A 389 -16.84 13.48 4.36
C ASN A 389 -17.66 12.21 4.64
N PRO A 390 -19.00 12.29 4.68
CA PRO A 390 -19.83 11.13 4.99
C PRO A 390 -19.92 10.18 3.79
N HIS A 391 -19.27 9.03 3.92
CA HIS A 391 -19.39 7.85 3.06
C HIS A 391 -20.06 6.74 3.89
N PRO A 392 -21.40 6.61 3.86
CA PRO A 392 -22.08 5.56 4.60
C PRO A 392 -21.62 4.17 4.12
N CYS A 393 -21.53 3.22 5.04
CA CYS A 393 -21.32 1.81 4.71
C CYS A 393 -22.50 1.29 3.88
N GLU A 394 -22.19 0.34 3.01
CA GLU A 394 -23.13 -0.19 2.04
C GLU A 394 -23.42 -1.67 2.38
N LEU A 395 -24.65 -2.10 2.16
CA LEU A 395 -25.07 -3.50 2.26
C LEU A 395 -25.84 -3.80 0.98
N TYR A 396 -25.32 -4.71 0.20
CA TYR A 396 -25.84 -5.10 -1.09
C TYR A 396 -26.49 -6.46 -0.99
N VAL A 397 -27.79 -6.53 -1.31
CA VAL A 397 -28.48 -7.81 -1.47
C VAL A 397 -28.21 -8.37 -2.87
N ASN A 398 -27.86 -9.64 -2.95
CA ASN A 398 -27.69 -10.35 -4.22
C ASN A 398 -29.07 -10.78 -4.75
N LYS A 399 -29.36 -10.49 -6.01
CA LYS A 399 -30.68 -10.82 -6.60
C LYS A 399 -30.71 -12.20 -7.25
N GLY A 400 -29.61 -12.95 -7.21
CA GLY A 400 -29.47 -14.27 -7.83
C GLY A 400 -29.37 -14.26 -9.35
N ASP A 401 -29.31 -13.09 -9.98
CA ASP A 401 -29.13 -12.90 -11.43
C ASP A 401 -27.74 -12.34 -11.79
N GLY A 402 -26.80 -12.38 -10.84
CA GLY A 402 -25.47 -11.81 -10.95
C GLY A 402 -25.39 -10.31 -10.64
N THR A 403 -26.49 -9.69 -10.23
CA THR A 403 -26.54 -8.27 -9.88
C THR A 403 -27.00 -8.03 -8.45
N PHE A 404 -26.59 -6.89 -7.90
CA PHE A 404 -26.80 -6.51 -6.51
C PHE A 404 -27.68 -5.26 -6.40
N GLU A 405 -28.26 -5.07 -5.22
CA GLU A 405 -29.00 -3.85 -4.87
C GLU A 405 -28.59 -3.35 -3.49
N GLU A 406 -28.24 -2.07 -3.38
CA GLU A 406 -27.90 -1.43 -2.11
C GLU A 406 -29.16 -1.25 -1.24
N VAL A 407 -29.12 -1.76 0.00
CA VAL A 407 -30.26 -1.80 0.92
C VAL A 407 -29.93 -1.37 2.35
N ALA A 408 -28.69 -0.94 2.67
CA ALA A 408 -28.26 -0.69 4.04
C ALA A 408 -29.22 0.24 4.78
N ARG A 409 -29.52 1.40 4.20
CA ARG A 409 -30.45 2.36 4.80
C ARG A 409 -31.86 1.79 4.98
N HIS A 410 -32.33 0.99 4.02
CA HIS A 410 -33.66 0.38 4.07
C HIS A 410 -33.79 -0.59 5.25
N VAL A 411 -32.74 -1.36 5.53
CA VAL A 411 -32.72 -2.36 6.60
C VAL A 411 -32.21 -1.82 7.93
N GLY A 412 -31.92 -0.52 8.05
CA GLY A 412 -31.52 0.11 9.32
C GLY A 412 -30.01 0.18 9.58
N ILE A 413 -29.18 -0.14 8.58
CA ILE A 413 -27.73 0.04 8.62
C ILE A 413 -27.40 1.38 7.95
N SER A 414 -27.25 2.44 8.73
CA SER A 414 -26.85 3.77 8.25
C SER A 414 -25.58 4.24 8.95
N VAL A 415 -24.50 3.50 8.69
CA VAL A 415 -23.23 3.64 9.41
C VAL A 415 -22.31 4.59 8.67
N VAL A 416 -21.98 5.72 9.28
CA VAL A 416 -20.89 6.61 8.86
C VAL A 416 -19.83 6.55 9.95
N GLY A 417 -18.59 6.25 9.58
CA GLY A 417 -17.47 6.05 10.51
C GLY A 417 -16.17 5.71 9.78
N VAL A 418 -15.17 5.23 10.52
CA VAL A 418 -13.91 4.73 9.97
C VAL A 418 -13.85 3.23 10.25
N ILE A 419 -14.61 2.47 9.47
CA ILE A 419 -14.84 1.05 9.73
C ILE A 419 -13.60 0.23 9.36
N LYS A 420 -13.01 -0.43 10.35
CA LYS A 420 -11.78 -1.22 10.19
C LYS A 420 -12.02 -2.73 10.06
N GLY A 421 -13.18 -3.20 10.46
CA GLY A 421 -13.52 -4.62 10.46
C GLY A 421 -15.02 -4.81 10.43
N ALA A 422 -15.45 -5.83 9.71
CA ALA A 422 -16.81 -6.30 9.62
C ALA A 422 -16.80 -7.83 9.79
N ALA A 423 -17.69 -8.34 10.63
CA ALA A 423 -17.83 -9.78 10.86
C ALA A 423 -19.30 -10.16 10.98
N TRP A 424 -19.66 -11.25 10.32
CA TRP A 424 -20.97 -11.87 10.45
C TRP A 424 -20.92 -13.00 11.47
N GLY A 425 -21.98 -13.16 12.26
CA GLY A 425 -22.13 -14.31 13.15
C GLY A 425 -23.52 -14.36 13.76
N ASP A 426 -24.05 -15.55 14.01
CA ASP A 426 -25.32 -15.74 14.71
C ASP A 426 -25.08 -15.69 16.23
N ILE A 427 -25.17 -14.50 16.82
CA ILE A 427 -24.76 -14.30 18.22
C ILE A 427 -25.86 -14.72 19.21
N ASN A 428 -27.08 -14.91 18.74
CA ASN A 428 -28.24 -15.24 19.57
C ASN A 428 -28.79 -16.66 19.32
N ASN A 429 -28.22 -17.39 18.35
CA ASN A 429 -28.62 -18.72 17.89
C ASN A 429 -30.05 -18.77 17.29
N ASP A 430 -30.52 -17.70 16.64
CA ASP A 430 -31.79 -17.68 15.89
C ASP A 430 -31.62 -18.08 14.42
N GLY A 431 -30.38 -18.38 14.04
CA GLY A 431 -29.96 -18.81 12.74
C GLY A 431 -29.73 -17.67 11.76
N LEU A 432 -30.10 -16.41 12.06
CA LEU A 432 -29.84 -15.28 11.18
C LEU A 432 -28.45 -14.70 11.47
N PRO A 433 -27.62 -14.40 10.45
CA PRO A 433 -26.32 -13.81 10.70
C PRO A 433 -26.46 -12.34 11.13
N ASP A 434 -25.88 -12.00 12.28
CA ASP A 434 -25.77 -10.65 12.83
C ASP A 434 -24.46 -9.99 12.39
N LEU A 435 -24.42 -8.66 12.32
CA LEU A 435 -23.26 -7.91 11.82
C LEU A 435 -22.57 -7.12 12.93
N TYR A 436 -21.29 -7.42 13.19
CA TYR A 436 -20.43 -6.64 14.08
C TYR A 436 -19.45 -5.77 13.28
N LEU A 437 -19.31 -4.51 13.67
CA LEU A 437 -18.43 -3.54 13.03
C LEU A 437 -17.48 -2.91 14.06
N SER A 438 -16.18 -2.87 13.74
CA SER A 438 -15.21 -2.09 14.50
C SER A 438 -15.01 -0.71 13.87
N ASP A 439 -15.14 0.37 14.65
CA ASP A 439 -15.05 1.76 14.18
C ASP A 439 -13.86 2.48 14.84
N LEU A 440 -12.85 2.85 14.06
CA LEU A 440 -11.67 3.57 14.59
C LEU A 440 -12.02 5.00 15.06
N SER A 441 -13.12 5.57 14.57
CA SER A 441 -13.54 6.94 14.88
C SER A 441 -14.53 7.05 16.04
N GLY A 442 -14.99 5.93 16.60
CA GLY A 442 -16.05 5.92 17.61
C GLY A 442 -16.32 4.55 18.21
N ASN A 443 -17.58 4.32 18.58
CA ASN A 443 -18.01 3.06 19.18
C ASN A 443 -18.17 1.97 18.12
N ASN A 444 -17.77 0.75 18.47
CA ASN A 444 -18.12 -0.45 17.72
C ASN A 444 -19.64 -0.64 17.70
N ARG A 445 -20.14 -1.31 16.66
CA ARG A 445 -21.57 -1.50 16.41
C ARG A 445 -21.88 -2.99 16.29
N LEU A 446 -23.04 -3.39 16.78
CA LEU A 446 -23.52 -4.75 16.70
C LEU A 446 -24.97 -4.71 16.26
N PHE A 447 -25.24 -5.21 15.06
CA PHE A 447 -26.54 -5.21 14.43
C PHE A 447 -27.14 -6.61 14.49
N LEU A 448 -28.17 -6.76 15.30
CA LEU A 448 -28.96 -7.99 15.37
C LEU A 448 -29.89 -8.07 14.16
N ASN A 449 -29.80 -9.16 13.41
CA ASN A 449 -30.61 -9.42 12.24
C ASN A 449 -32.01 -9.87 12.66
N ARG A 450 -33.04 -9.11 12.23
CA ARG A 450 -34.45 -9.39 12.47
C ARG A 450 -35.22 -9.56 11.16
N CYS A 451 -34.51 -9.83 10.07
CA CYS A 451 -35.12 -9.97 8.76
C CYS A 451 -36.11 -11.13 8.74
N GLY A 452 -37.36 -10.83 8.37
CA GLY A 452 -38.34 -11.86 8.01
C GLY A 452 -38.15 -12.35 6.57
N THR A 453 -38.99 -13.30 6.16
CA THR A 453 -38.92 -13.92 4.82
C THR A 453 -39.32 -12.99 3.67
N SER A 454 -39.99 -11.87 3.95
CA SER A 454 -40.35 -10.89 2.93
C SER A 454 -39.50 -9.64 3.05
N ARG A 455 -39.11 -9.06 1.92
CA ARG A 455 -38.29 -7.86 1.86
C ARG A 455 -38.81 -6.67 2.67
N SER A 456 -40.12 -6.47 2.72
CA SER A 456 -40.74 -5.42 3.55
C SER A 456 -40.56 -5.59 5.06
N SER A 457 -40.06 -6.75 5.51
CA SER A 457 -39.79 -7.09 6.90
C SER A 457 -38.31 -7.21 7.22
N TRP A 458 -37.42 -6.86 6.27
CA TRP A 458 -35.99 -6.86 6.51
C TRP A 458 -35.59 -5.71 7.41
N GLN A 459 -34.93 -6.02 8.51
CA GLN A 459 -34.50 -5.03 9.49
C GLN A 459 -33.34 -5.56 10.34
N PHE A 460 -32.38 -4.69 10.61
CA PHE A 460 -31.35 -4.84 11.62
C PHE A 460 -31.62 -3.89 12.80
N VAL A 461 -31.26 -4.33 14.00
CA VAL A 461 -31.37 -3.54 15.24
C VAL A 461 -30.00 -3.41 15.87
N GLU A 462 -29.54 -2.17 16.05
CA GLU A 462 -28.28 -1.90 16.76
C GLU A 462 -28.44 -2.19 18.25
N ILE A 463 -27.55 -3.02 18.81
CA ILE A 463 -27.59 -3.50 20.19
C ILE A 463 -26.23 -3.45 20.90
N ALA A 464 -25.19 -2.83 20.35
CA ALA A 464 -23.85 -2.85 20.95
C ALA A 464 -23.83 -2.26 22.36
N ALA A 465 -24.56 -1.17 22.60
CA ALA A 465 -24.62 -0.53 23.92
C ALA A 465 -25.22 -1.47 24.99
N ILE A 466 -26.30 -2.18 24.65
CA ILE A 466 -26.97 -3.11 25.56
C ILE A 466 -26.12 -4.39 25.73
N SER A 467 -25.37 -4.76 24.71
CA SER A 467 -24.50 -5.94 24.71
C SER A 467 -23.13 -5.68 25.33
N GLY A 468 -22.79 -4.42 25.62
CA GLY A 468 -21.50 -4.05 26.24
C GLY A 468 -20.28 -4.20 25.34
N VAL A 469 -20.45 -4.10 24.02
CA VAL A 469 -19.39 -4.33 23.01
C VAL A 469 -19.00 -3.08 22.21
N GLN A 470 -19.24 -1.89 22.77
CA GLN A 470 -18.93 -0.62 22.09
C GLN A 470 -17.43 -0.28 22.11
N GLU A 471 -16.66 -0.91 22.99
CA GLU A 471 -15.22 -0.70 23.17
C GLU A 471 -14.42 -1.97 22.79
N PRO A 472 -13.16 -1.84 22.32
CA PRO A 472 -12.29 -2.96 21.95
C PRO A 472 -11.91 -3.91 23.09
#